data_AF-A0A1G3PXP4-F1
#
_entry.id   AF-A0A1G3PXP4-F1
#
_cell.length_a   1.000
_cell.length_b   1.000
_cell.length_c   1.000
_cell.angle_alpha   90.00
_cell.angle_beta   90.00
_cell.angle_gamma   90.00
#
_symmetry.space_group_name_H-M   'P 1'
#
loop_
_entity.id
_entity.type
_entity.pdbx_description
1 polymer ?
#
loop_
_entity_poly.entity_id
_entity_poly.type
_entity_poly.pdbx_seq_one_letter_code
_entity_poly.pdbx_strand_id
1 'polypeptide(L)'
;MIWKKSNMSEYIYCADLGSTFTKGALFKIDKTVQVAARYDVPTTRHNLEEGWRESLSGCLEKASLKKADRLLVSSSAKGGLGIVAVGLVKELTMKAGCEAAISGGAKILASFSGSLEKSDIKSINDLSPDIILFTGGTERGNREAVLHNAHALSSMHTGMNIIYAGNSALRMEISEILKPFDLYFAENVMPEVNVLSAASAKNTIREIFLKKIIEGKGISAIGKLASLPVMPTPLAVYNFCRELFNRNIFEHPFLLLDPGGATTDLYSACPPVSENSMVLRGMPEQTIKRTVEGDLGMRFNAESALQTAGEKTLTNKKNYIWTEKLAKQPEILPQNSEEKENEKNIAAACVRTALMRHAGAVKKYYTLNGETAVQTGKDLRPIRIIISSGGYTGRFGTKLFFEEILSDLKKENSGKEDELLLPENCRFWADYGYLLPLLALLTHVYPDEACRLFKDSLTELN
;
A
#
# COMPACT_ATOMS: atom_id res chain seq x y z
N MET A 1 13.91 9.52 -27.43
CA MET A 1 15.37 9.44 -27.60
C MET A 1 15.81 8.00 -27.38
N ILE A 2 16.29 7.36 -28.44
CA ILE A 2 16.79 5.98 -28.41
C ILE A 2 18.20 6.03 -27.84
N TRP A 3 18.39 5.55 -26.61
CA TRP A 3 19.70 5.47 -25.98
C TRP A 3 20.52 4.36 -26.65
N LYS A 4 21.62 4.75 -27.31
CA LYS A 4 22.65 3.81 -27.81
C LYS A 4 23.25 3.07 -26.61
N LYS A 5 23.16 1.73 -26.59
CA LYS A 5 23.89 0.85 -25.66
C LYS A 5 25.39 1.04 -25.87
N SER A 6 26.06 1.72 -24.94
CA SER A 6 27.51 1.68 -24.78
C SER A 6 27.93 0.32 -24.18
N ASN A 7 29.06 -0.23 -24.62
CA ASN A 7 29.64 -1.52 -24.18
C ASN A 7 30.13 -1.56 -22.70
N MET A 8 29.65 -0.67 -21.83
CA MET A 8 30.03 -0.61 -20.42
C MET A 8 28.84 -0.99 -19.54
N SER A 9 29.08 -1.83 -18.54
CA SER A 9 28.10 -2.14 -17.50
C SER A 9 27.74 -0.88 -16.73
N GLU A 10 26.44 -0.60 -16.60
CA GLU A 10 25.90 0.51 -15.82
C GLU A 10 25.63 0.03 -14.39
N TYR A 11 25.91 0.85 -13.38
CA TYR A 11 25.60 0.57 -11.98
C TYR A 11 24.53 1.52 -11.46
N ILE A 12 23.38 0.97 -11.08
CA ILE A 12 22.25 1.75 -10.56
C ILE A 12 22.08 1.45 -9.08
N TYR A 13 22.12 2.48 -8.27
CA TYR A 13 21.79 2.38 -6.86
C TYR A 13 20.30 2.69 -6.65
N CYS A 14 19.58 1.75 -6.06
CA CYS A 14 18.20 1.94 -5.60
C CYS A 14 18.19 2.05 -4.07
N ALA A 15 17.48 3.04 -3.56
CA ALA A 15 17.27 3.24 -2.12
C ALA A 15 15.78 3.30 -1.78
N ASP A 16 15.37 2.50 -0.79
CA ASP A 16 14.05 2.59 -0.16
C ASP A 16 14.18 3.16 1.25
N LEU A 17 13.72 4.41 1.43
CA LEU A 17 13.71 5.10 2.72
C LEU A 17 12.48 4.68 3.53
N GLY A 18 12.58 3.54 4.21
CA GLY A 18 11.51 2.95 5.02
C GLY A 18 11.28 3.62 6.37
N SER A 19 10.19 3.30 7.06
CA SER A 19 9.88 3.85 8.39
C SER A 19 10.81 3.38 9.51
N THR A 20 11.51 2.26 9.31
CA THR A 20 12.43 1.67 10.30
C THR A 20 13.84 1.47 9.71
N PHE A 21 13.94 0.98 8.47
CA PHE A 21 15.21 0.72 7.78
C PHE A 21 15.25 1.37 6.40
N THR A 22 16.37 2.02 6.10
CA THR A 22 16.74 2.45 4.76
C THR A 22 17.45 1.30 4.08
N LYS A 23 16.87 0.81 2.98
CA LYS A 23 17.38 -0.34 2.24
C LYS A 23 18.08 0.13 0.99
N GLY A 24 19.27 -0.38 0.72
CA GLY A 24 20.01 -0.03 -0.48
C GLY A 24 20.50 -1.23 -1.25
N ALA A 25 20.38 -1.19 -2.58
CA ALA A 25 20.96 -2.17 -3.48
C ALA A 25 21.68 -1.46 -4.62
N LEU A 26 22.87 -1.94 -4.95
CA LEU A 26 23.54 -1.60 -6.19
C LEU A 26 23.30 -2.71 -7.20
N PHE A 27 22.71 -2.37 -8.34
CA PHE A 27 22.46 -3.28 -9.44
C PHE A 27 23.47 -3.04 -10.55
N LYS A 28 24.12 -4.11 -11.00
CA LYS A 28 24.92 -4.10 -12.23
C LYS A 28 24.01 -4.45 -13.40
N ILE A 29 23.97 -3.57 -14.39
CA ILE A 29 23.20 -3.72 -15.62
C ILE A 29 24.17 -3.97 -16.77
N ASP A 30 24.09 -5.14 -17.39
CA ASP A 30 24.80 -5.46 -18.62
C ASP A 30 23.86 -6.07 -19.68
N LYS A 31 24.04 -7.35 -20.04
CA LYS A 31 23.04 -8.14 -20.74
C LYS A 31 21.94 -8.64 -19.79
N THR A 32 22.24 -8.75 -18.50
CA THR A 32 21.31 -9.09 -17.43
C THR A 32 21.41 -8.08 -16.29
N VAL A 33 20.50 -8.18 -15.32
CA VAL A 33 20.54 -7.39 -14.09
C VAL A 33 20.94 -8.29 -12.95
N GLN A 34 21.92 -7.86 -12.17
CA GLN A 34 22.43 -8.60 -11.02
C GLN A 34 22.55 -7.69 -9.80
N VAL A 35 22.31 -8.24 -8.62
CA VAL A 35 22.59 -7.54 -7.35
C VAL A 35 24.10 -7.55 -7.14
N ALA A 36 24.75 -6.40 -7.30
CA ALA A 36 26.18 -6.26 -7.05
C ALA A 36 26.51 -6.11 -5.56
N ALA A 37 25.67 -5.38 -4.82
CA ALA A 37 25.80 -5.22 -3.38
C ALA A 37 24.48 -4.85 -2.72
N ARG A 38 24.35 -5.20 -1.43
CA ARG A 38 23.25 -4.78 -0.54
C ARG A 38 23.83 -4.19 0.75
N TYR A 39 23.21 -3.12 1.21
CA TYR A 39 23.55 -2.51 2.49
C TYR A 39 22.32 -1.79 3.06
N ASP A 40 21.87 -2.25 4.23
CA ASP A 40 20.70 -1.71 4.92
C ASP A 40 21.17 -1.02 6.21
N VAL A 41 20.54 0.10 6.55
CA VAL A 41 20.84 0.86 7.77
C VAL A 41 19.55 1.24 8.49
N PRO A 42 19.56 1.41 9.82
CA PRO A 42 18.44 2.02 10.53
C PRO A 42 18.09 3.39 9.93
N THR A 43 16.80 3.72 9.87
CA THR A 43 16.37 5.00 9.29
C THR A 43 16.52 6.12 10.31
N THR A 44 17.39 7.08 10.01
CA THR A 44 17.49 8.34 10.75
C THR A 44 16.33 9.26 10.37
N ARG A 45 15.19 9.12 11.05
CA ARG A 45 13.94 9.87 10.74
C ARG A 45 14.10 11.39 10.71
N HIS A 46 14.99 11.93 11.54
CA HIS A 46 15.26 13.36 11.62
C HIS A 46 16.21 13.85 10.53
N ASN A 47 16.92 12.93 9.86
CA ASN A 47 17.86 13.22 8.78
C ASN A 47 17.93 12.04 7.80
N LEU A 48 16.94 11.96 6.89
CA LEU A 48 16.89 10.88 5.90
C LEU A 48 18.11 10.87 4.98
N GLU A 49 18.83 12.00 4.86
CA GLU A 49 20.02 12.10 4.02
C GLU A 49 21.17 11.19 4.49
N GLU A 50 21.35 11.10 5.80
CA GLU A 50 22.40 10.31 6.43
C GLU A 50 22.25 8.82 6.10
N GLY A 51 21.04 8.27 6.27
CA GLY A 51 20.78 6.85 6.06
C GLY A 51 21.02 6.38 4.62
N TRP A 52 20.59 7.14 3.62
CA TRP A 52 20.82 6.71 2.22
C TRP A 52 22.26 6.88 1.78
N ARG A 53 22.98 7.90 2.29
CA ARG A 53 24.41 8.08 2.01
C ARG A 53 25.25 6.99 2.63
N GLU A 54 24.96 6.61 3.88
CA GLU A 54 25.62 5.48 4.53
C GLU A 54 25.35 4.19 3.76
N SER A 55 24.10 3.92 3.41
CA SER A 55 23.71 2.75 2.62
C SER A 55 24.39 2.71 1.25
N LEU A 56 24.45 3.84 0.53
CA LEU A 56 25.17 3.93 -0.74
C LEU A 56 26.67 3.63 -0.54
N SER A 57 27.29 4.23 0.47
CA SER A 57 28.72 4.05 0.75
C SER A 57 29.05 2.59 1.05
N GLY A 58 28.25 1.93 1.89
CA GLY A 58 28.40 0.50 2.17
C GLY A 58 28.15 -0.41 0.97
N CYS A 59 27.26 -0.04 0.05
CA CYS A 59 27.08 -0.76 -1.22
C CYS A 59 28.30 -0.59 -2.14
N LEU A 60 28.82 0.62 -2.26
CA LEU A 60 29.99 0.93 -3.11
C LEU A 60 31.25 0.23 -2.61
N GLU A 61 31.47 0.22 -1.29
CA GLU A 61 32.60 -0.49 -0.67
C GLU A 61 32.52 -2.00 -0.95
N LYS A 62 31.37 -2.63 -0.68
CA LYS A 62 31.17 -4.06 -0.96
C LYS A 62 31.34 -4.42 -2.44
N ALA A 63 30.94 -3.53 -3.34
CA ALA A 63 31.09 -3.72 -4.78
C ALA A 63 32.48 -3.31 -5.32
N SER A 64 33.37 -2.77 -4.48
CA SER A 64 34.66 -2.20 -4.89
C SER A 64 34.53 -1.11 -5.98
N LEU A 65 33.53 -0.24 -5.84
CA LEU A 65 33.22 0.85 -6.78
C LEU A 65 33.36 2.21 -6.12
N LYS A 66 33.66 3.24 -6.92
CA LYS A 66 33.77 4.63 -6.42
C LYS A 66 32.47 5.41 -6.49
N LYS A 67 31.58 5.06 -7.42
CA LYS A 67 30.29 5.72 -7.63
C LYS A 67 29.30 4.79 -8.32
N ALA A 68 28.01 5.09 -8.16
CA ALA A 68 26.95 4.58 -9.03
C ALA A 68 26.73 5.57 -10.19
N ASP A 69 26.21 5.08 -11.31
CA ASP A 69 25.87 5.91 -12.47
C ASP A 69 24.52 6.60 -12.28
N ARG A 70 23.58 5.95 -11.59
CA ARG A 70 22.23 6.47 -11.35
C ARG A 70 21.75 6.18 -9.94
N LEU A 71 20.84 7.03 -9.48
CA LEU A 71 20.18 6.96 -8.18
C LEU A 71 18.67 6.91 -8.38
N LEU A 72 18.02 5.85 -7.89
CA LEU A 72 16.57 5.71 -7.84
C LEU A 72 16.13 5.61 -6.39
N VAL A 73 15.04 6.30 -6.03
CA VAL A 73 14.64 6.45 -4.62
C VAL A 73 13.14 6.31 -4.44
N SER A 74 12.74 5.51 -3.44
CA SER A 74 11.40 5.51 -2.85
C SER A 74 11.44 5.93 -1.39
N SER A 75 10.31 6.41 -0.87
CA SER A 75 10.18 6.74 0.55
C SER A 75 8.81 6.41 1.13
N SER A 76 8.83 5.91 2.37
CA SER A 76 7.67 5.75 3.25
C SER A 76 7.92 6.31 4.67
N ALA A 77 9.14 6.77 4.98
CA ALA A 77 9.61 7.12 6.33
C ALA A 77 8.84 8.23 7.08
N LYS A 78 7.94 8.95 6.40
CA LYS A 78 7.06 9.97 7.01
C LYS A 78 5.62 9.49 7.28
N GLY A 79 5.37 8.18 7.24
CA GLY A 79 4.03 7.63 7.53
C GLY A 79 3.07 7.62 6.33
N GLY A 80 3.59 7.91 5.13
CA GLY A 80 2.80 8.06 3.91
C GLY A 80 1.99 9.36 3.91
N LEU A 81 1.24 9.58 2.83
CA LEU A 81 0.30 10.69 2.73
C LEU A 81 -1.05 10.25 3.32
N GLY A 82 -1.49 10.87 4.41
CA GLY A 82 -2.77 10.62 5.05
C GLY A 82 -3.92 11.33 4.33
N ILE A 83 -4.88 10.56 3.83
CA ILE A 83 -6.03 11.08 3.08
C ILE A 83 -7.33 10.79 3.83
N VAL A 84 -8.21 11.79 3.89
CA VAL A 84 -9.64 11.58 4.13
C VAL A 84 -10.36 11.55 2.79
N ALA A 85 -11.13 10.51 2.52
CA ALA A 85 -11.97 10.41 1.32
C ALA A 85 -13.40 10.82 1.64
N VAL A 86 -13.99 11.70 0.83
CA VAL A 86 -15.40 12.10 0.93
C VAL A 86 -16.09 11.71 -0.36
N GLY A 87 -17.22 11.01 -0.29
CA GLY A 87 -18.05 10.67 -1.44
C GLY A 87 -19.54 10.76 -1.13
N LEU A 88 -20.41 10.53 -2.11
CA LEU A 88 -21.86 10.54 -1.91
C LEU A 88 -22.42 9.18 -1.49
N VAL A 89 -22.01 8.11 -2.18
CA VAL A 89 -22.50 6.76 -1.92
C VAL A 89 -21.33 5.87 -1.53
N LYS A 90 -21.49 5.12 -0.43
CA LYS A 90 -20.44 4.31 0.19
C LYS A 90 -19.85 3.30 -0.81
N GLU A 91 -20.71 2.53 -1.46
CA GLU A 91 -20.30 1.46 -2.40
C GLU A 91 -19.91 1.95 -3.79
N LEU A 92 -20.02 3.26 -4.07
CA LEU A 92 -19.73 3.88 -5.37
C LEU A 92 -18.65 4.96 -5.25
N THR A 93 -19.02 6.25 -5.29
CA THR A 93 -18.07 7.37 -5.36
C THR A 93 -17.07 7.40 -4.20
N MET A 94 -17.50 7.03 -2.97
CA MET A 94 -16.58 6.97 -1.83
C MET A 94 -15.54 5.87 -2.05
N LYS A 95 -15.98 4.67 -2.45
CA LYS A 95 -15.09 3.55 -2.80
C LYS A 95 -14.14 3.92 -3.94
N ALA A 96 -14.63 4.58 -5.00
CA ALA A 96 -13.79 5.08 -6.09
C ALA A 96 -12.70 6.06 -5.62
N GLY A 97 -13.06 6.98 -4.71
CA GLY A 97 -12.11 7.89 -4.08
C GLY A 97 -11.04 7.16 -3.29
N CYS A 98 -11.44 6.21 -2.43
CA CYS A 98 -10.50 5.38 -1.67
C CYS A 98 -9.57 4.58 -2.59
N GLU A 99 -10.09 3.95 -3.65
CA GLU A 99 -9.27 3.21 -4.63
C GLU A 99 -8.27 4.12 -5.36
N ALA A 100 -8.69 5.33 -5.75
CA ALA A 100 -7.81 6.32 -6.38
C ALA A 100 -6.68 6.72 -5.43
N ALA A 101 -6.99 7.02 -4.16
CA ALA A 101 -6.01 7.38 -3.15
C ALA A 101 -5.02 6.25 -2.84
N ILE A 102 -5.52 5.05 -2.56
CA ILE A 102 -4.69 3.89 -2.20
C ILE A 102 -3.73 3.51 -3.34
N SER A 103 -4.21 3.54 -4.58
CA SER A 103 -3.37 3.25 -5.75
C SER A 103 -2.44 4.40 -6.13
N GLY A 104 -2.64 5.60 -5.57
CA GLY A 104 -1.66 6.70 -5.57
C GLY A 104 -0.56 6.56 -4.51
N GLY A 105 -0.62 5.52 -3.67
CA GLY A 105 0.33 5.27 -2.59
C GLY A 105 -0.03 5.94 -1.25
N ALA A 106 -1.24 6.47 -1.13
CA ALA A 106 -1.72 7.09 0.11
C ALA A 106 -2.19 6.07 1.15
N LYS A 107 -2.36 6.55 2.39
CA LYS A 107 -3.03 5.87 3.50
C LYS A 107 -4.38 6.55 3.73
N ILE A 108 -5.46 5.76 3.81
CA ILE A 108 -6.79 6.30 4.18
C ILE A 108 -6.83 6.44 5.70
N LEU A 109 -7.08 7.65 6.20
CA LEU A 109 -7.29 7.93 7.62
C LEU A 109 -8.75 7.70 8.02
N ALA A 110 -9.66 8.18 7.19
CA ALA A 110 -11.10 7.97 7.31
C ALA A 110 -11.78 8.15 5.94
N SER A 111 -13.00 7.65 5.84
CA SER A 111 -13.84 7.82 4.67
C SER A 111 -15.27 8.17 5.07
N PHE A 112 -15.84 9.19 4.45
CA PHE A 112 -17.19 9.67 4.71
C PHE A 112 -18.05 9.53 3.45
N SER A 113 -19.32 9.16 3.64
CA SER A 113 -20.28 9.04 2.54
C SER A 113 -21.62 9.67 2.91
N GLY A 114 -22.27 10.30 1.93
CA GLY A 114 -23.57 10.94 2.10
C GLY A 114 -23.41 12.43 2.37
N SER A 115 -24.40 13.02 3.03
CA SER A 115 -24.35 14.41 3.48
C SER A 115 -23.48 14.52 4.73
N LEU A 116 -22.43 15.34 4.67
CA LEU A 116 -21.55 15.58 5.81
C LEU A 116 -22.28 16.32 6.93
N GLU A 117 -22.07 15.84 8.15
CA GLU A 117 -22.57 16.42 9.38
C GLU A 117 -21.46 17.16 10.15
N LYS A 118 -21.83 17.94 11.17
CA LYS A 118 -20.86 18.67 12.01
C LYS A 118 -19.89 17.74 12.75
N SER A 119 -20.36 16.55 13.13
CA SER A 119 -19.56 15.49 13.72
C SER A 119 -18.46 15.04 12.76
N ASP A 120 -18.78 14.84 11.48
CA ASP A 120 -17.81 14.46 10.46
C ASP A 120 -16.72 15.54 10.30
N ILE A 121 -17.12 16.81 10.22
CA ILE A 121 -16.20 17.94 10.13
C ILE A 121 -15.25 17.99 11.34
N LYS A 122 -15.78 17.74 12.55
CA LYS A 122 -14.95 17.65 13.75
C LYS A 122 -13.94 16.49 13.63
N SER A 123 -14.38 15.31 13.23
CA SER A 123 -13.50 14.15 13.03
C SER A 123 -12.42 14.43 11.98
N ILE A 124 -12.74 15.12 10.88
CA ILE A 124 -11.76 15.49 9.86
C ILE A 124 -10.70 16.44 10.44
N ASN A 125 -11.12 17.46 11.21
CA ASN A 125 -10.19 18.38 11.88
C ASN A 125 -9.28 17.65 12.87
N ASP A 126 -9.84 16.76 13.70
CA ASP A 126 -9.09 15.98 14.69
C ASP A 126 -8.05 15.04 14.03
N LEU A 127 -8.38 14.48 12.87
CA LEU A 127 -7.47 13.64 12.07
C LEU A 127 -6.35 14.43 11.40
N SER A 128 -6.58 15.71 11.10
CA SER A 128 -5.62 16.60 10.42
C SER A 128 -4.99 15.96 9.16
N PRO A 129 -5.79 15.56 8.16
CA PRO A 129 -5.28 14.87 6.98
C PRO A 129 -4.35 15.75 6.13
N ASP A 130 -3.46 15.10 5.39
CA ASP A 130 -2.63 15.79 4.41
C ASP A 130 -3.43 16.27 3.19
N ILE A 131 -4.43 15.47 2.79
CA ILE A 131 -5.35 15.74 1.69
C ILE A 131 -6.77 15.29 2.05
N ILE A 132 -7.75 16.09 1.64
CA ILE A 132 -9.15 15.67 1.56
C ILE A 132 -9.46 15.40 0.09
N LEU A 133 -9.68 14.13 -0.25
CA LEU A 133 -10.10 13.73 -1.59
C LEU A 133 -11.63 13.81 -1.66
N PHE A 134 -12.11 14.94 -2.18
CA PHE A 134 -13.52 15.22 -2.30
C PHE A 134 -14.04 14.73 -3.66
N THR A 135 -14.81 13.65 -3.61
CA THR A 135 -15.44 12.99 -4.75
C THR A 135 -16.96 13.10 -4.65
N GLY A 136 -17.66 12.82 -5.74
CA GLY A 136 -19.12 12.80 -5.71
C GLY A 136 -19.76 13.30 -6.98
N GLY A 137 -20.91 12.72 -7.28
CA GLY A 137 -21.62 12.94 -8.53
C GLY A 137 -20.89 12.29 -9.70
N THR A 138 -21.60 11.48 -10.47
CA THR A 138 -21.20 11.19 -11.85
C THR A 138 -21.19 12.49 -12.66
N GLU A 139 -20.64 12.47 -13.86
CA GLU A 139 -20.77 13.61 -14.76
C GLU A 139 -22.25 13.94 -14.98
N ARG A 140 -22.60 15.22 -14.81
CA ARG A 140 -23.98 15.72 -14.86
C ARG A 140 -24.91 15.09 -13.80
N GLY A 141 -24.35 14.42 -12.79
CA GLY A 141 -25.07 13.80 -11.69
C GLY A 141 -25.45 14.77 -10.58
N ASN A 142 -25.61 14.23 -9.37
CA ASN A 142 -26.11 14.96 -8.20
C ASN A 142 -25.29 16.24 -7.90
N ARG A 143 -25.94 17.41 -7.99
CA ARG A 143 -25.35 18.72 -7.69
C ARG A 143 -25.56 19.13 -6.24
N GLU A 144 -26.77 18.94 -5.72
CA GLU A 144 -27.20 19.40 -4.40
C GLU A 144 -26.33 18.80 -3.27
N ALA A 145 -26.17 17.48 -3.24
CA ALA A 145 -25.40 16.81 -2.19
C ALA A 145 -23.90 17.17 -2.25
N VAL A 146 -23.37 17.42 -3.45
CA VAL A 146 -21.98 17.86 -3.62
C VAL A 146 -21.80 19.27 -3.08
N LEU A 147 -22.70 20.20 -3.42
CA LEU A 147 -22.62 21.58 -2.91
C LEU A 147 -22.84 21.65 -1.39
N HIS A 148 -23.75 20.84 -0.85
CA HIS A 148 -23.93 20.69 0.60
C HIS A 148 -22.61 20.29 1.29
N ASN A 149 -21.96 19.24 0.78
CA ASN A 149 -20.68 18.77 1.32
C ASN A 149 -19.57 19.81 1.15
N ALA A 150 -19.53 20.55 0.04
CA ALA A 150 -18.58 21.64 -0.15
C ALA A 150 -18.76 22.72 0.92
N HIS A 151 -19.99 23.13 1.21
CA HIS A 151 -20.28 24.08 2.29
C HIS A 151 -19.90 23.53 3.67
N ALA A 152 -20.19 22.26 3.95
CA ALA A 152 -19.75 21.64 5.20
C ALA A 152 -18.21 21.67 5.35
N LEU A 153 -17.47 21.28 4.30
CA LEU A 153 -16.01 21.31 4.28
C LEU A 153 -15.47 22.76 4.42
N SER A 154 -16.16 23.77 3.89
CA SER A 154 -15.74 25.17 4.04
C SER A 154 -15.63 25.65 5.50
N SER A 155 -16.27 24.94 6.44
CA SER A 155 -16.20 25.22 7.89
C SER A 155 -15.02 24.58 8.63
N MET A 156 -14.16 23.80 7.95
CA MET A 156 -12.96 23.19 8.53
C MET A 156 -11.84 24.21 8.81
N HIS A 157 -10.83 23.78 9.57
CA HIS A 157 -9.61 24.58 9.74
C HIS A 157 -8.87 24.76 8.39
N THR A 158 -8.47 25.99 8.10
CA THR A 158 -7.70 26.34 6.90
C THR A 158 -6.29 25.74 6.93
N GLY A 159 -5.72 25.42 5.76
CA GLY A 159 -4.34 24.89 5.61
C GLY A 159 -4.26 23.42 5.18
N MET A 160 -5.39 22.76 4.93
CA MET A 160 -5.45 21.42 4.33
C MET A 160 -5.54 21.52 2.81
N ASN A 161 -4.95 20.54 2.11
CA ASN A 161 -5.11 20.41 0.66
C ASN A 161 -6.44 19.72 0.36
N ILE A 162 -7.21 20.24 -0.58
CA ILE A 162 -8.44 19.59 -1.06
C ILE A 162 -8.25 19.23 -2.52
N ILE A 163 -8.46 17.97 -2.89
CA ILE A 163 -8.58 17.55 -4.29
C ILE A 163 -10.05 17.34 -4.59
N TYR A 164 -10.62 18.15 -5.47
CA TYR A 164 -11.95 17.89 -6.03
C TYR A 164 -11.83 17.01 -7.28
N ALA A 165 -12.46 15.84 -7.21
CA ALA A 165 -12.46 14.83 -8.28
C ALA A 165 -13.87 14.26 -8.49
N GLY A 166 -14.88 15.14 -8.46
CA GLY A 166 -16.29 14.84 -8.71
C GLY A 166 -16.82 15.49 -9.99
N ASN A 167 -18.15 15.59 -10.10
CA ASN A 167 -18.87 16.17 -11.24
C ASN A 167 -18.23 17.47 -11.77
N SER A 168 -17.67 17.41 -12.98
CA SER A 168 -16.88 18.51 -13.54
C SER A 168 -17.67 19.81 -13.74
N ALA A 169 -18.99 19.73 -13.87
CA ALA A 169 -19.89 20.87 -14.03
C ALA A 169 -20.04 21.75 -12.77
N LEU A 170 -19.42 21.36 -11.64
CA LEU A 170 -19.47 22.10 -10.38
C LEU A 170 -18.14 22.78 -10.04
N ARG A 171 -17.12 22.69 -10.90
CA ARG A 171 -15.77 23.18 -10.58
C ARG A 171 -15.75 24.67 -10.21
N MET A 172 -16.57 25.50 -10.86
CA MET A 172 -16.64 26.93 -10.57
C MET A 172 -17.22 27.19 -9.17
N GLU A 173 -18.35 26.57 -8.86
CA GLU A 173 -19.01 26.70 -7.56
C GLU A 173 -18.14 26.14 -6.42
N ILE A 174 -17.48 25.00 -6.65
CA ILE A 174 -16.53 24.42 -5.69
C ILE A 174 -15.34 25.36 -5.46
N SER A 175 -14.82 25.99 -6.52
CA SER A 175 -13.71 26.94 -6.41
C SER A 175 -14.09 28.17 -5.59
N GLU A 176 -15.33 28.66 -5.70
CA GLU A 176 -15.84 29.78 -4.91
C GLU A 176 -15.97 29.40 -3.42
N ILE A 177 -16.60 28.24 -3.14
CA ILE A 177 -16.89 27.79 -1.78
C ILE A 177 -15.62 27.43 -1.00
N LEU A 178 -14.67 26.75 -1.66
CA LEU A 178 -13.44 26.24 -1.04
C LEU A 178 -12.21 27.12 -1.31
N LYS A 179 -12.41 28.35 -1.77
CA LYS A 179 -11.35 29.35 -2.02
C LYS A 179 -10.33 29.53 -0.87
N PRO A 180 -10.71 29.42 0.43
CA PRO A 180 -9.74 29.56 1.52
C PRO A 180 -8.73 28.41 1.66
N PHE A 181 -8.89 27.31 0.91
CA PHE A 181 -8.05 26.11 0.98
C PHE A 181 -7.11 26.00 -0.22
N ASP A 182 -6.04 25.22 -0.08
CA ASP A 182 -5.22 24.80 -1.21
C ASP A 182 -6.01 23.78 -2.06
N LEU A 183 -6.79 24.29 -3.01
CA LEU A 183 -7.70 23.52 -3.84
C LEU A 183 -7.04 23.07 -5.16
N TYR A 184 -7.14 21.78 -5.43
CA TYR A 184 -6.67 21.13 -6.65
C TYR A 184 -7.85 20.46 -7.34
N PHE A 185 -7.80 20.40 -8.67
CA PHE A 185 -8.82 19.75 -9.48
C PHE A 185 -8.24 18.55 -10.21
N ALA A 186 -8.96 17.44 -10.15
CA ALA A 186 -8.73 16.27 -10.96
C ALA A 186 -9.94 15.98 -11.86
N GLU A 187 -9.76 15.09 -12.83
CA GLU A 187 -10.89 14.45 -13.50
C GLU A 187 -11.73 13.66 -12.49
N ASN A 188 -13.01 13.48 -12.81
CA ASN A 188 -13.93 12.74 -11.95
C ASN A 188 -13.46 11.30 -11.79
N VAL A 189 -13.33 10.83 -10.55
CA VAL A 189 -12.89 9.44 -10.29
C VAL A 189 -13.92 8.40 -10.71
N MET A 190 -15.18 8.81 -10.85
CA MET A 190 -16.27 7.94 -11.29
C MET A 190 -17.23 8.74 -12.20
N PRO A 191 -16.83 9.03 -13.46
CA PRO A 191 -17.62 9.85 -14.36
C PRO A 191 -18.98 9.21 -14.71
N GLU A 192 -19.03 7.87 -14.72
CA GLU A 192 -20.24 7.08 -14.92
C GLU A 192 -20.33 6.00 -13.82
N VAL A 193 -21.55 5.54 -13.51
CA VAL A 193 -21.75 4.51 -12.48
C VAL A 193 -20.92 3.27 -12.81
N ASN A 194 -20.12 2.80 -11.85
CA ASN A 194 -19.21 1.66 -11.98
C ASN A 194 -18.03 1.82 -12.95
N VAL A 195 -17.78 3.03 -13.48
CA VAL A 195 -16.61 3.32 -14.32
C VAL A 195 -15.58 4.10 -13.49
N LEU A 196 -14.44 3.48 -13.17
CA LEU A 196 -13.36 4.13 -12.41
C LEU A 196 -12.39 4.88 -13.35
N SER A 197 -12.22 6.19 -13.14
CA SER A 197 -11.22 7.04 -13.83
C SER A 197 -10.27 7.70 -12.82
N ALA A 198 -9.38 6.91 -12.24
CA ALA A 198 -8.55 7.36 -11.12
C ALA A 198 -7.21 8.03 -11.50
N ALA A 199 -6.83 8.05 -12.79
CA ALA A 199 -5.48 8.45 -13.21
C ALA A 199 -5.13 9.91 -12.85
N SER A 200 -6.05 10.85 -13.13
CA SER A 200 -5.86 12.28 -12.84
C SER A 200 -5.74 12.54 -11.33
N ALA A 201 -6.62 11.93 -10.52
CA ALA A 201 -6.57 12.04 -9.06
C ALA A 201 -5.27 11.46 -8.49
N LYS A 202 -4.81 10.29 -8.99
CA LYS A 202 -3.52 9.68 -8.58
C LYS A 202 -2.34 10.61 -8.85
N ASN A 203 -2.30 11.25 -10.02
CA ASN A 203 -1.23 12.17 -10.36
C ASN A 203 -1.23 13.40 -9.45
N THR A 204 -2.40 13.97 -9.16
CA THR A 204 -2.55 15.12 -8.26
C THR A 204 -2.11 14.78 -6.84
N ILE A 205 -2.50 13.61 -6.33
CA ILE A 205 -2.05 13.10 -5.02
C ILE A 205 -0.52 12.98 -4.99
N ARG A 206 0.07 12.45 -6.05
CA ARG A 206 1.53 12.28 -6.17
C ARG A 206 2.24 13.63 -6.17
N GLU A 207 1.71 14.63 -6.87
CA GLU A 207 2.28 15.99 -6.90
C GLU A 207 2.30 16.63 -5.52
N ILE A 208 1.19 16.54 -4.77
CA ILE A 208 1.11 17.07 -3.41
C ILE A 208 2.06 16.31 -2.48
N PHE A 209 2.15 14.99 -2.62
CA PHE A 209 3.11 14.18 -1.88
C PHE A 209 4.55 14.61 -2.14
N LEU A 210 4.92 14.80 -3.41
CA LEU A 210 6.25 15.29 -3.80
C LEU A 210 6.55 16.66 -3.20
N LYS A 211 5.58 17.59 -3.24
CA LYS A 211 5.71 18.91 -2.64
C LYS A 211 6.00 18.82 -1.13
N LYS A 212 5.20 18.04 -0.39
CA LYS A 212 5.40 17.78 1.05
C LYS A 212 6.71 17.07 1.38
N ILE A 213 7.11 16.15 0.51
CA ILE A 213 8.39 15.45 0.63
C ILE A 213 9.54 16.46 0.51
N ILE A 214 9.52 17.32 -0.51
CA ILE A 214 10.59 18.29 -0.80
C ILE A 214 10.69 19.35 0.31
N GLU A 215 9.55 19.78 0.88
CA GLU A 215 9.50 20.67 2.05
C GLU A 215 10.05 20.00 3.33
N GLY A 216 10.20 18.67 3.32
CA GLY A 216 10.80 17.89 4.38
C GLY A 216 12.32 17.97 4.45
N LYS A 217 12.86 18.18 5.67
CA LYS A 217 14.29 18.10 5.97
C LYS A 217 14.90 16.79 5.40
N GLY A 218 15.83 16.90 4.46
CA GLY A 218 16.63 15.80 3.90
C GLY A 218 16.23 15.27 2.51
N ILE A 219 14.97 15.39 2.06
CA ILE A 219 14.53 14.80 0.78
C ILE A 219 14.70 15.76 -0.41
N SER A 220 14.74 17.08 -0.19
CA SER A 220 15.06 18.03 -1.27
C SER A 220 16.44 17.77 -1.90
N ALA A 221 17.42 17.42 -1.07
CA ALA A 221 18.78 17.10 -1.54
C ALA A 221 18.80 15.82 -2.39
N ILE A 222 18.12 14.75 -1.94
CA ILE A 222 18.07 13.49 -2.69
C ILE A 222 17.28 13.63 -3.99
N GLY A 223 16.21 14.44 -4.00
CA GLY A 223 15.42 14.71 -5.20
C GLY A 223 16.22 15.40 -6.31
N LYS A 224 17.22 16.21 -5.96
CA LYS A 224 18.15 16.83 -6.94
C LYS A 224 19.16 15.85 -7.53
N LEU A 225 19.48 14.79 -6.80
CA LEU A 225 20.46 13.77 -7.21
C LEU A 225 19.81 12.57 -7.90
N ALA A 226 18.55 12.28 -7.57
CA ALA A 226 17.81 11.15 -8.10
C ALA A 226 17.58 11.31 -9.62
N SER A 227 17.79 10.23 -10.37
CA SER A 227 17.60 10.21 -11.81
C SER A 227 16.13 10.21 -12.23
N LEU A 228 15.22 9.92 -11.30
CA LEU A 228 13.77 10.00 -11.45
C LEU A 228 13.18 10.68 -10.20
N PRO A 229 11.98 11.30 -10.30
CA PRO A 229 11.29 11.82 -9.12
C PRO A 229 11.15 10.75 -8.03
N VAL A 230 11.40 11.14 -6.77
CA VAL A 230 11.25 10.24 -5.61
C VAL A 230 9.81 9.73 -5.56
N MET A 231 9.62 8.43 -5.41
CA MET A 231 8.27 7.83 -5.40
C MET A 231 7.84 7.41 -3.99
N PRO A 232 6.53 7.44 -3.68
CA PRO A 232 6.03 6.68 -2.54
C PRO A 232 6.38 5.21 -2.72
N THR A 233 6.97 4.58 -1.70
CA THR A 233 7.27 3.13 -1.73
C THR A 233 6.04 2.30 -2.12
N PRO A 234 4.84 2.54 -1.55
CA PRO A 234 3.68 1.74 -1.91
C PRO A 234 3.22 1.93 -3.36
N LEU A 235 3.44 3.10 -3.95
CA LEU A 235 3.16 3.35 -5.36
C LEU A 235 4.14 2.58 -6.27
N ALA A 236 5.43 2.57 -5.91
CA ALA A 236 6.43 1.79 -6.65
C ALA A 236 6.07 0.29 -6.63
N VAL A 237 5.75 -0.26 -5.46
CA VAL A 237 5.36 -1.67 -5.31
C VAL A 237 4.03 -1.97 -6.03
N TYR A 238 3.03 -1.08 -5.96
CA TYR A 238 1.78 -1.23 -6.71
C TYR A 238 2.02 -1.35 -8.23
N ASN A 239 2.84 -0.45 -8.78
CA ASN A 239 3.22 -0.49 -10.20
C ASN A 239 4.01 -1.76 -10.53
N PHE A 240 4.87 -2.21 -9.62
CA PHE A 240 5.64 -3.42 -9.80
C PHE A 240 4.77 -4.68 -9.83
N CYS A 241 3.79 -4.80 -8.93
CA CYS A 241 2.80 -5.89 -8.99
C CYS A 241 2.03 -5.91 -10.31
N ARG A 242 1.69 -4.72 -10.87
CA ARG A 242 1.08 -4.63 -12.20
C ARG A 242 2.00 -5.15 -13.29
N GLU A 243 3.29 -4.78 -13.28
CA GLU A 243 4.25 -5.27 -14.27
C GLU A 243 4.48 -6.79 -14.15
N LEU A 244 4.60 -7.32 -12.94
CA LEU A 244 4.72 -8.76 -12.69
C LEU A 244 3.52 -9.53 -13.27
N PHE A 245 2.30 -9.00 -13.08
CA PHE A 245 1.07 -9.60 -13.59
C PHE A 245 0.97 -9.49 -15.12
N ASN A 246 1.14 -8.30 -15.68
CA ASN A 246 1.01 -8.06 -17.13
C ASN A 246 2.03 -8.86 -17.96
N ARG A 247 3.19 -9.15 -17.38
CA ARG A 247 4.26 -9.94 -18.02
C ARG A 247 4.14 -11.44 -17.74
N ASN A 248 3.11 -11.89 -17.03
CA ASN A 248 2.92 -13.28 -16.65
C ASN A 248 4.17 -13.91 -16.00
N ILE A 249 4.84 -13.16 -15.13
CA ILE A 249 6.07 -13.61 -14.44
C ILE A 249 5.77 -14.85 -13.59
N PHE A 250 4.60 -14.87 -12.98
CA PHE A 250 4.05 -16.01 -12.26
C PHE A 250 2.93 -16.64 -13.11
N GLU A 251 2.85 -17.97 -13.07
CA GLU A 251 1.87 -18.76 -13.84
C GLU A 251 0.44 -18.62 -13.32
N HIS A 252 0.28 -18.11 -12.10
CA HIS A 252 -1.00 -17.97 -11.43
C HIS A 252 -1.15 -16.59 -10.76
N PRO A 253 -2.40 -16.16 -10.51
CA PRO A 253 -2.68 -15.01 -9.68
C PRO A 253 -1.98 -15.10 -8.32
N PHE A 254 -1.44 -13.97 -7.88
CA PHE A 254 -0.61 -13.90 -6.68
C PHE A 254 -1.07 -12.82 -5.70
N LEU A 255 -0.81 -13.07 -4.43
CA LEU A 255 -0.94 -12.11 -3.34
C LEU A 255 0.46 -11.79 -2.82
N LEU A 256 0.77 -10.51 -2.67
CA LEU A 256 2.00 -10.03 -2.07
C LEU A 256 1.68 -9.40 -0.70
N LEU A 257 2.40 -9.86 0.32
CA LEU A 257 2.33 -9.38 1.70
C LEU A 257 3.62 -8.61 2.04
N ASP A 258 3.52 -7.40 2.54
CA ASP A 258 4.66 -6.60 3.02
C ASP A 258 4.35 -5.98 4.40
N PRO A 259 4.37 -6.78 5.49
CA PRO A 259 4.29 -6.25 6.83
C PRO A 259 5.54 -5.44 7.16
N GLY A 260 5.36 -4.14 7.33
CA GLY A 260 6.38 -3.20 7.75
C GLY A 260 6.34 -2.90 9.25
N GLY A 261 7.21 -1.98 9.68
CA GLY A 261 7.23 -1.54 11.09
C GLY A 261 5.99 -0.73 11.49
N ALA A 262 5.40 0.02 10.55
CA ALA A 262 4.25 0.91 10.83
C ALA A 262 2.95 0.43 10.18
N THR A 263 3.02 -0.16 8.99
CA THR A 263 1.84 -0.56 8.21
C THR A 263 2.03 -1.97 7.68
N THR A 264 0.92 -2.62 7.34
CA THR A 264 0.93 -3.89 6.60
C THR A 264 0.26 -3.65 5.26
N ASP A 265 1.03 -3.79 4.19
CA ASP A 265 0.57 -3.57 2.83
C ASP A 265 0.29 -4.91 2.14
N LEU A 266 -0.89 -5.04 1.53
CA LEU A 266 -1.32 -6.21 0.78
C LEU A 266 -1.60 -5.84 -0.66
N TYR A 267 -1.08 -6.62 -1.61
CA TYR A 267 -1.32 -6.44 -3.04
C TYR A 267 -1.83 -7.74 -3.65
N SER A 268 -3.04 -7.75 -4.21
CA SER A 268 -3.54 -8.90 -4.99
C SER A 268 -3.54 -8.59 -6.47
N ALA A 269 -2.92 -9.48 -7.23
CA ALA A 269 -2.90 -9.47 -8.69
C ALA A 269 -3.72 -10.64 -9.20
N CYS A 270 -5.02 -10.39 -9.39
CA CYS A 270 -6.00 -11.36 -9.83
C CYS A 270 -7.13 -10.62 -10.55
N PRO A 271 -7.54 -11.05 -11.75
CA PRO A 271 -8.72 -10.51 -12.41
C PRO A 271 -9.94 -10.58 -11.49
N PRO A 272 -10.89 -9.63 -11.60
CA PRO A 272 -12.15 -9.75 -10.88
C PRO A 272 -12.88 -11.01 -11.33
N VAL A 273 -13.24 -11.84 -10.36
CA VAL A 273 -14.05 -13.05 -10.58
C VAL A 273 -15.39 -12.83 -9.89
N SER A 274 -16.47 -13.09 -10.62
CA SER A 274 -17.80 -13.29 -10.08
C SER A 274 -18.36 -14.55 -10.74
N GLU A 275 -18.80 -15.53 -9.95
CA GLU A 275 -19.48 -16.70 -10.52
C GLU A 275 -20.78 -16.25 -11.21
N ASN A 276 -21.17 -16.91 -12.30
CA ASN A 276 -22.34 -16.50 -13.12
C ASN A 276 -23.67 -16.47 -12.33
N SER A 277 -23.74 -17.14 -11.17
CA SER A 277 -24.88 -17.17 -10.25
C SER A 277 -24.81 -16.12 -9.14
N MET A 278 -23.75 -15.35 -9.05
CA MET A 278 -23.53 -14.37 -7.99
C MET A 278 -23.84 -12.95 -8.45
N VAL A 279 -24.57 -12.22 -7.61
CA VAL A 279 -24.81 -10.79 -7.80
C VAL A 279 -23.65 -10.01 -7.18
N LEU A 280 -22.92 -9.25 -7.98
CA LEU A 280 -21.88 -8.35 -7.47
C LEU A 280 -22.51 -7.08 -6.90
N ARG A 281 -22.26 -6.78 -5.62
CA ARG A 281 -22.68 -5.54 -4.96
C ARG A 281 -21.52 -4.54 -4.87
N GLY A 282 -21.77 -3.34 -5.40
CA GLY A 282 -20.82 -2.23 -5.44
C GLY A 282 -19.94 -2.25 -6.69
N MET A 283 -18.92 -1.39 -6.71
CA MET A 283 -18.03 -1.29 -7.87
C MET A 283 -17.19 -2.56 -8.10
N PRO A 284 -16.97 -2.95 -9.37
CA PRO A 284 -16.04 -4.01 -9.74
C PRO A 284 -14.63 -3.77 -9.19
N GLU A 285 -14.02 -4.82 -8.64
CA GLU A 285 -12.66 -4.75 -8.14
C GLU A 285 -11.63 -4.72 -9.28
N GLN A 286 -10.52 -4.02 -9.04
CA GLN A 286 -9.43 -3.94 -10.00
C GLN A 286 -8.57 -5.21 -10.00
N THR A 287 -8.00 -5.56 -11.16
CA THR A 287 -7.05 -6.67 -11.31
C THR A 287 -5.91 -6.56 -10.31
N ILE A 288 -5.33 -5.37 -10.18
CA ILE A 288 -4.36 -5.04 -9.13
C ILE A 288 -5.05 -4.24 -8.04
N LYS A 289 -5.20 -4.85 -6.87
CA LYS A 289 -5.75 -4.21 -5.66
C LYS A 289 -4.64 -4.07 -4.63
N ARG A 290 -4.60 -2.93 -3.96
CA ARG A 290 -3.82 -2.72 -2.74
C ARG A 290 -4.76 -2.44 -1.57
N THR A 291 -4.44 -2.94 -0.38
CA THR A 291 -4.92 -2.36 0.87
C THR A 291 -3.72 -2.04 1.75
N VAL A 292 -3.90 -1.08 2.66
CA VAL A 292 -2.87 -0.68 3.61
C VAL A 292 -3.51 -0.57 4.98
N GLU A 293 -3.02 -1.41 5.89
CA GLU A 293 -3.53 -1.48 7.24
C GLU A 293 -2.65 -0.62 8.13
N GLY A 294 -3.12 0.60 8.38
CA GLY A 294 -2.37 1.64 9.07
C GLY A 294 -2.23 1.46 10.58
N ASP A 295 -3.03 0.55 11.14
CA ASP A 295 -3.10 0.08 12.52
C ASP A 295 -2.36 -1.26 12.72
N LEU A 296 -1.89 -1.90 11.63
CA LEU A 296 -1.20 -3.18 11.68
C LEU A 296 0.27 -3.02 11.32
N GLY A 297 1.13 -2.78 12.31
CA GLY A 297 2.57 -2.62 12.11
C GLY A 297 3.37 -3.46 13.07
N MET A 298 4.47 -4.05 12.61
CA MET A 298 5.29 -4.93 13.45
C MET A 298 6.14 -4.22 14.52
N ARG A 299 6.08 -2.88 14.59
CA ARG A 299 6.83 -2.04 15.53
C ARG A 299 5.91 -0.99 16.15
N PHE A 300 5.69 0.13 15.46
CA PHE A 300 4.97 1.30 15.97
C PHE A 300 3.54 0.98 16.39
N ASN A 301 2.89 0.07 15.66
CA ASN A 301 1.51 -0.33 15.88
C ASN A 301 1.41 -1.80 16.32
N ALA A 302 2.46 -2.36 16.93
CA ALA A 302 2.51 -3.78 17.27
C ALA A 302 1.44 -4.15 18.32
N GLU A 303 1.22 -3.27 19.30
CA GLU A 303 0.17 -3.44 20.29
C GLU A 303 -1.23 -3.42 19.63
N SER A 304 -1.50 -2.41 18.79
CA SER A 304 -2.77 -2.29 18.06
C SER A 304 -3.03 -3.48 17.13
N ALA A 305 -1.98 -4.02 16.50
CA ALA A 305 -2.07 -5.22 15.68
C ALA A 305 -2.54 -6.43 16.49
N LEU A 306 -1.96 -6.66 17.68
CA LEU A 306 -2.39 -7.75 18.56
C LEU A 306 -3.79 -7.51 19.12
N GLN A 307 -4.18 -6.26 19.41
CA GLN A 307 -5.52 -5.90 19.91
C GLN A 307 -6.58 -6.27 18.89
N THR A 308 -6.32 -5.93 17.64
CA THR A 308 -7.24 -6.19 16.53
C THR A 308 -7.37 -7.68 16.21
N ALA A 309 -6.29 -8.45 16.37
CA ALA A 309 -6.31 -9.90 16.14
C ALA A 309 -7.04 -10.70 17.24
N GLY A 310 -7.31 -10.09 18.40
CA GLY A 310 -8.13 -10.64 19.48
C GLY A 310 -7.45 -10.63 20.86
N GLU A 311 -8.24 -10.38 21.91
CA GLU A 311 -7.76 -10.18 23.28
C GLU A 311 -6.91 -11.33 23.84
N LYS A 312 -7.19 -12.59 23.45
CA LYS A 312 -6.43 -13.77 23.93
C LYS A 312 -4.95 -13.75 23.55
N THR A 313 -4.57 -13.04 22.48
CA THR A 313 -3.18 -12.96 22.02
C THR A 313 -2.38 -11.92 22.82
N LEU A 314 -3.04 -10.87 23.33
CA LEU A 314 -2.44 -9.83 24.18
C LEU A 314 -2.35 -10.18 25.65
N THR A 315 -3.30 -10.98 26.16
CA THR A 315 -3.27 -11.40 27.57
C THR A 315 -2.04 -12.25 27.90
N ASN A 316 -1.28 -12.70 26.89
CA ASN A 316 0.08 -13.17 27.08
C ASN A 316 1.00 -12.00 27.45
N LYS A 317 1.32 -11.91 28.75
CA LYS A 317 2.23 -10.91 29.34
C LYS A 317 3.55 -10.74 28.57
N LYS A 318 4.07 -11.79 27.93
CA LYS A 318 5.33 -11.73 27.14
C LYS A 318 5.18 -10.90 25.87
N ASN A 319 4.06 -11.08 25.14
CA ASN A 319 3.76 -10.29 23.95
C ASN A 319 3.63 -8.80 24.31
N TYR A 320 2.93 -8.48 25.39
CA TYR A 320 2.76 -7.10 25.87
C TYR A 320 4.10 -6.42 26.19
N ILE A 321 4.98 -7.09 26.97
CA ILE A 321 6.32 -6.56 27.30
C ILE A 321 7.14 -6.30 26.02
N TRP A 322 7.05 -7.21 25.05
CA TRP A 322 7.76 -7.05 23.77
C TRP A 322 7.22 -5.85 22.98
N THR A 323 5.90 -5.67 22.88
CA THR A 323 5.31 -4.53 22.18
C THR A 323 5.68 -3.19 22.81
N GLU A 324 5.72 -3.10 24.15
CA GLU A 324 6.19 -1.88 24.84
C GLU A 324 7.66 -1.56 24.53
N LYS A 325 8.51 -2.59 24.41
CA LYS A 325 9.92 -2.43 24.04
C LYS A 325 10.04 -1.92 22.59
N LEU A 326 9.28 -2.49 21.66
CA LEU A 326 9.25 -2.08 20.25
C LEU A 326 8.72 -0.67 20.05
N ALA A 327 7.76 -0.23 20.86
CA ALA A 327 7.23 1.14 20.82
C ALA A 327 8.30 2.18 21.19
N LYS A 328 9.21 1.82 22.11
CA LYS A 328 10.32 2.69 22.55
C LYS A 328 11.54 2.62 21.65
N GLN A 329 11.82 1.44 21.09
CA GLN A 329 13.02 1.16 20.27
C GLN A 329 12.63 0.33 19.03
N PRO A 330 12.02 0.95 18.01
CA PRO A 330 11.49 0.25 16.83
C PRO A 330 12.56 -0.46 15.98
N GLU A 331 13.82 -0.07 16.12
CA GLU A 331 14.98 -0.62 15.40
C GLU A 331 15.48 -1.97 15.93
N ILE A 332 15.05 -2.38 17.14
CA ILE A 332 15.54 -3.62 17.72
C ILE A 332 15.02 -4.84 16.94
N LEU A 333 15.87 -5.86 16.91
CA LEU A 333 15.59 -7.16 16.30
C LEU A 333 15.65 -8.24 17.38
N PRO A 334 14.82 -9.29 17.29
CA PRO A 334 14.76 -10.34 18.30
C PRO A 334 16.08 -11.12 18.33
N GLN A 335 16.63 -11.32 19.52
CA GLN A 335 17.91 -12.00 19.72
C GLN A 335 17.74 -13.44 20.19
N ASN A 336 16.75 -13.68 21.05
CA ASN A 336 16.49 -14.99 21.65
C ASN A 336 15.20 -15.65 21.10
N SER A 337 14.97 -16.91 21.45
CA SER A 337 13.81 -17.69 20.98
C SER A 337 12.47 -17.10 21.43
N GLU A 338 12.39 -16.52 22.63
CA GLU A 338 11.17 -15.92 23.14
C GLU A 338 10.81 -14.64 22.37
N GLU A 339 11.79 -13.75 22.13
CA GLU A 339 11.59 -12.54 21.32
C GLU A 339 11.18 -12.90 19.88
N LYS A 340 11.75 -13.98 19.31
CA LYS A 340 11.36 -14.48 17.97
C LYS A 340 9.92 -14.99 17.95
N GLU A 341 9.48 -15.68 18.99
CA GLU A 341 8.09 -16.14 19.10
C GLU A 341 7.12 -14.95 19.25
N ASN A 342 7.48 -13.94 20.04
CA ASN A 342 6.68 -12.72 20.15
C ASN A 342 6.60 -11.98 18.80
N GLU A 343 7.69 -11.92 18.01
CA GLU A 343 7.64 -11.40 16.64
C GLU A 343 6.73 -12.22 15.72
N LYS A 344 6.79 -13.55 15.80
CA LYS A 344 5.90 -14.45 15.04
C LYS A 344 4.45 -14.13 15.35
N ASN A 345 4.09 -13.94 16.62
CA ASN A 345 2.72 -13.62 17.04
C ASN A 345 2.23 -12.28 16.46
N ILE A 346 3.07 -11.23 16.52
CA ILE A 346 2.73 -9.93 15.93
C ILE A 346 2.57 -10.05 14.41
N ALA A 347 3.48 -10.78 13.74
CA ALA A 347 3.39 -11.02 12.30
C ALA A 347 2.10 -11.74 11.92
N ALA A 348 1.72 -12.79 12.66
CA ALA A 348 0.49 -13.53 12.46
C ALA A 348 -0.73 -12.61 12.60
N ALA A 349 -0.77 -11.78 13.64
CA ALA A 349 -1.84 -10.81 13.86
C ALA A 349 -1.99 -9.82 12.69
N CYS A 350 -0.87 -9.26 12.20
CA CYS A 350 -0.85 -8.36 11.05
C CYS A 350 -1.36 -9.05 9.78
N VAL A 351 -0.74 -10.18 9.40
CA VAL A 351 -1.06 -10.90 8.15
C VAL A 351 -2.51 -11.35 8.14
N ARG A 352 -2.95 -11.97 9.23
CA ARG A 352 -4.31 -12.50 9.38
C ARG A 352 -5.36 -11.41 9.25
N THR A 353 -5.20 -10.32 10.00
CA THR A 353 -6.17 -9.22 10.00
C THR A 353 -6.20 -8.50 8.65
N ALA A 354 -5.02 -8.29 8.06
CA ALA A 354 -4.93 -7.67 6.75
C ALA A 354 -5.57 -8.54 5.65
N LEU A 355 -5.37 -9.86 5.67
CA LEU A 355 -6.04 -10.81 4.77
C LEU A 355 -7.56 -10.70 4.86
N MET A 356 -8.11 -10.69 6.07
CA MET A 356 -9.56 -10.55 6.28
C MET A 356 -10.11 -9.25 5.71
N ARG A 357 -9.40 -8.12 5.91
CA ARG A 357 -9.83 -6.80 5.40
C ARG A 357 -9.62 -6.65 3.89
N HIS A 358 -8.65 -7.36 3.32
CA HIS A 358 -8.36 -7.33 1.89
C HIS A 358 -9.35 -8.17 1.06
N ALA A 359 -9.76 -9.31 1.61
CA ALA A 359 -10.69 -10.25 1.00
C ALA A 359 -12.11 -9.64 0.88
N GLY A 360 -12.79 -10.00 -0.19
CA GLY A 360 -14.24 -9.86 -0.28
C GLY A 360 -14.97 -10.93 0.53
N ALA A 361 -16.29 -10.84 0.53
CA ALA A 361 -17.17 -11.81 1.16
C ALA A 361 -18.35 -12.16 0.26
N VAL A 362 -18.89 -13.35 0.44
CA VAL A 362 -20.17 -13.80 -0.13
C VAL A 362 -21.18 -13.96 1.00
N LYS A 363 -22.37 -13.40 0.77
CA LYS A 363 -23.54 -13.58 1.60
C LYS A 363 -24.62 -14.32 0.83
N LYS A 364 -25.17 -15.35 1.44
CA LYS A 364 -26.26 -16.15 0.86
C LYS A 364 -27.61 -15.59 1.27
N TYR A 365 -28.49 -15.43 0.29
CA TYR A 365 -29.87 -15.00 0.45
C TYR A 365 -30.79 -16.09 -0.05
N TYR A 366 -31.81 -16.40 0.73
CA TYR A 366 -32.86 -17.33 0.34
C TYR A 366 -34.06 -16.52 -0.16
N THR A 367 -34.34 -16.65 -1.45
CA THR A 367 -35.48 -15.99 -2.12
C THR A 367 -36.54 -17.02 -2.48
N LEU A 368 -37.72 -16.57 -2.91
CA LEU A 368 -38.77 -17.45 -3.45
C LEU A 368 -38.31 -18.24 -4.69
N ASN A 369 -37.25 -17.78 -5.38
CA ASN A 369 -36.67 -18.43 -6.56
C ASN A 369 -35.45 -19.31 -6.22
N GLY A 370 -35.17 -19.54 -4.94
CA GLY A 370 -34.02 -20.33 -4.47
C GLY A 370 -32.91 -19.49 -3.84
N GLU A 371 -31.76 -20.15 -3.63
CA GLU A 371 -30.54 -19.55 -3.06
C GLU A 371 -29.87 -18.62 -4.08
N THR A 372 -29.60 -17.38 -3.66
CA THR A 372 -28.83 -16.38 -4.40
C THR A 372 -27.64 -15.96 -3.54
N ALA A 373 -26.46 -15.85 -4.13
CA ALA A 373 -25.28 -15.35 -3.45
C ALA A 373 -24.95 -13.92 -3.89
N VAL A 374 -24.68 -13.04 -2.94
CA VAL A 374 -24.25 -11.67 -3.19
C VAL A 374 -22.78 -11.56 -2.81
N GLN A 375 -21.94 -11.25 -3.79
CA GLN A 375 -20.53 -11.00 -3.58
C GLN A 375 -20.28 -9.51 -3.32
N THR A 376 -19.45 -9.22 -2.32
CA THR A 376 -18.89 -7.90 -2.07
C THR A 376 -17.37 -7.99 -2.06
N GLY A 377 -16.68 -7.01 -2.64
CA GLY A 377 -15.23 -7.00 -2.63
C GLY A 377 -14.58 -8.03 -3.55
N LYS A 378 -13.31 -8.34 -3.27
CA LYS A 378 -12.44 -9.13 -4.17
C LYS A 378 -12.42 -10.60 -3.81
N ASP A 379 -12.69 -11.45 -4.78
CA ASP A 379 -12.51 -12.88 -4.63
C ASP A 379 -11.02 -13.24 -4.68
N LEU A 380 -10.47 -13.76 -3.58
CA LEU A 380 -9.08 -14.22 -3.50
C LEU A 380 -8.95 -15.73 -3.64
N ARG A 381 -10.05 -16.49 -3.79
CA ARG A 381 -10.02 -17.95 -4.00
C ARG A 381 -9.19 -18.36 -5.22
N PRO A 382 -9.07 -17.58 -6.32
CA PRO A 382 -8.20 -17.93 -7.46
C PRO A 382 -6.69 -17.78 -7.20
N ILE A 383 -6.29 -17.10 -6.11
CA ILE A 383 -4.87 -16.94 -5.78
C ILE A 383 -4.24 -18.32 -5.52
N ARG A 384 -3.08 -18.57 -6.14
CA ARG A 384 -2.30 -19.81 -5.92
C ARG A 384 -0.88 -19.53 -5.43
N ILE A 385 -0.45 -18.27 -5.41
CA ILE A 385 0.89 -17.87 -4.99
C ILE A 385 0.76 -16.77 -3.94
N ILE A 386 1.38 -16.97 -2.78
CA ILE A 386 1.52 -15.95 -1.75
C ILE A 386 3.01 -15.63 -1.61
N ILE A 387 3.38 -14.39 -1.92
CA ILE A 387 4.73 -13.88 -1.82
C ILE A 387 4.78 -12.99 -0.57
N SER A 388 5.67 -13.28 0.36
CA SER A 388 5.93 -12.37 1.45
C SER A 388 7.26 -11.66 1.27
N SER A 389 7.20 -10.34 1.37
CA SER A 389 8.34 -9.50 1.73
C SER A 389 8.11 -8.99 3.16
N GLY A 390 8.96 -8.08 3.64
CA GLY A 390 8.69 -7.33 4.87
C GLY A 390 8.83 -8.07 6.19
N GLY A 391 9.31 -7.33 7.21
CA GLY A 391 9.26 -7.73 8.62
C GLY A 391 9.76 -9.15 8.91
N TYR A 392 9.00 -9.85 9.75
CA TYR A 392 9.26 -11.25 10.10
C TYR A 392 9.02 -12.19 8.92
N THR A 393 7.98 -11.94 8.12
CA THR A 393 7.52 -12.90 7.11
C THR A 393 8.44 -12.99 5.90
N GLY A 394 9.13 -11.91 5.54
CA GLY A 394 10.19 -11.91 4.54
C GLY A 394 11.51 -12.51 5.05
N ARG A 395 11.78 -12.55 6.36
CA ARG A 395 13.08 -13.00 6.93
C ARG A 395 13.06 -14.39 7.55
N PHE A 396 11.94 -14.76 8.17
CA PHE A 396 11.77 -15.96 8.98
C PHE A 396 10.45 -16.67 8.69
N GLY A 397 9.67 -16.19 7.72
CA GLY A 397 8.41 -16.82 7.32
C GLY A 397 8.63 -18.25 6.88
N THR A 398 7.80 -19.16 7.38
CA THR A 398 7.79 -20.56 6.97
C THR A 398 6.45 -20.88 6.30
N LYS A 399 6.41 -21.96 5.52
CA LYS A 399 5.15 -22.47 4.97
C LYS A 399 4.12 -22.73 6.06
N LEU A 400 4.54 -23.41 7.14
CA LEU A 400 3.66 -23.73 8.27
C LEU A 400 3.03 -22.47 8.88
N PHE A 401 3.78 -21.37 9.03
CA PHE A 401 3.25 -20.11 9.53
C PHE A 401 2.05 -19.59 8.71
N PHE A 402 2.12 -19.65 7.38
CA PHE A 402 1.01 -19.20 6.54
C PHE A 402 -0.13 -20.21 6.47
N GLU A 403 0.18 -21.51 6.45
CA GLU A 403 -0.82 -22.58 6.48
C GLU A 403 -1.65 -22.55 7.76
N GLU A 404 -1.03 -22.31 8.92
CA GLU A 404 -1.72 -22.11 10.20
C GLU A 404 -2.72 -20.97 10.11
N ILE A 405 -2.30 -19.79 9.61
CA ILE A 405 -3.16 -18.61 9.46
C ILE A 405 -4.35 -18.90 8.54
N LEU A 406 -4.13 -19.47 7.36
CA LEU A 406 -5.19 -19.75 6.39
C LEU A 406 -6.15 -20.85 6.91
N SER A 407 -5.61 -21.88 7.56
CA SER A 407 -6.41 -22.94 8.21
C SER A 407 -7.33 -22.34 9.27
N ASP A 408 -6.80 -21.51 10.16
CA ASP A 408 -7.58 -20.93 11.25
C ASP A 408 -8.64 -19.96 10.72
N LEU A 409 -8.27 -19.11 9.75
CA LEU A 409 -9.23 -18.26 9.06
C LEU A 409 -10.34 -19.08 8.39
N LYS A 410 -10.01 -20.18 7.70
CA LYS A 410 -11.00 -21.04 7.03
C LYS A 410 -11.96 -21.68 8.03
N LYS A 411 -11.46 -22.18 9.17
CA LYS A 411 -12.29 -22.76 10.24
C LYS A 411 -13.25 -21.72 10.81
N GLU A 412 -12.77 -20.50 11.06
CA GLU A 412 -13.58 -19.41 11.59
C GLU A 412 -14.52 -18.79 10.57
N ASN A 413 -14.24 -18.95 9.29
CA ASN A 413 -15.05 -18.43 8.20
C ASN A 413 -16.27 -19.32 7.91
N SER A 414 -16.13 -20.63 8.13
CA SER A 414 -17.18 -21.62 7.85
C SER A 414 -18.47 -21.34 8.62
N GLY A 415 -19.58 -21.16 7.90
CA GLY A 415 -20.90 -20.97 8.50
C GLY A 415 -21.18 -19.57 9.03
N LYS A 416 -20.34 -18.57 8.72
CA LYS A 416 -20.66 -17.17 8.95
C LYS A 416 -21.67 -16.65 7.92
N GLU A 417 -22.43 -15.64 8.31
CA GLU A 417 -23.40 -15.00 7.40
C GLU A 417 -22.70 -14.32 6.21
N ASP A 418 -21.55 -13.70 6.45
CA ASP A 418 -20.62 -13.18 5.45
C ASP A 418 -19.38 -14.08 5.40
N GLU A 419 -19.34 -15.00 4.41
CA GLU A 419 -18.20 -15.89 4.22
C GLU A 419 -17.11 -15.20 3.39
N LEU A 420 -15.94 -14.99 3.97
CA LEU A 420 -14.77 -14.42 3.32
C LEU A 420 -14.28 -15.28 2.15
N LEU A 421 -13.91 -14.63 1.05
CA LEU A 421 -13.39 -15.24 -0.17
C LEU A 421 -11.86 -15.32 -0.10
N LEU A 422 -11.35 -16.23 0.73
CA LEU A 422 -9.92 -16.36 1.05
C LEU A 422 -9.18 -17.30 0.07
N PRO A 423 -7.85 -17.16 -0.06
CA PRO A 423 -7.03 -18.15 -0.76
C PRO A 423 -7.09 -19.53 -0.09
N GLU A 424 -7.00 -20.60 -0.88
CA GLU A 424 -7.09 -21.98 -0.37
C GLU A 424 -5.79 -22.77 -0.56
N ASN A 425 -5.46 -23.11 -1.81
CA ASN A 425 -4.32 -23.97 -2.14
C ASN A 425 -3.17 -23.13 -2.69
N CYS A 426 -2.32 -22.61 -1.80
CA CYS A 426 -1.25 -21.68 -2.15
C CYS A 426 0.15 -22.29 -2.02
N ARG A 427 1.03 -21.91 -2.94
CA ARG A 427 2.49 -22.00 -2.79
C ARG A 427 2.99 -20.71 -2.16
N PHE A 428 3.92 -20.82 -1.22
CA PHE A 428 4.44 -19.68 -0.47
C PHE A 428 5.87 -19.36 -0.88
N TRP A 429 6.17 -18.08 -1.05
CA TRP A 429 7.49 -17.59 -1.46
C TRP A 429 7.94 -16.46 -0.53
N ALA A 430 9.22 -16.42 -0.20
CA ALA A 430 9.81 -15.38 0.63
C ALA A 430 10.87 -14.58 -0.11
N ASP A 431 10.81 -13.25 0.04
CA ASP A 431 11.83 -12.29 -0.36
C ASP A 431 12.85 -12.08 0.76
N TYR A 432 13.70 -13.09 1.01
CA TYR A 432 14.73 -13.04 2.06
C TYR A 432 15.73 -11.89 1.88
N GLY A 433 15.99 -11.49 0.64
CA GLY A 433 16.88 -10.38 0.31
C GLY A 433 16.26 -9.00 0.53
N TYR A 434 14.95 -8.94 0.80
CA TYR A 434 14.12 -7.75 0.84
C TYR A 434 14.33 -6.85 -0.38
N LEU A 435 14.38 -7.47 -1.58
CA LEU A 435 14.64 -6.80 -2.85
C LEU A 435 13.38 -6.13 -3.42
N LEU A 436 12.18 -6.49 -2.95
CA LEU A 436 10.91 -6.00 -3.48
C LEU A 436 10.87 -4.48 -3.71
N PRO A 437 11.07 -3.60 -2.70
CA PRO A 437 10.95 -2.15 -2.93
C PRO A 437 12.06 -1.60 -3.83
N LEU A 438 13.21 -2.28 -3.92
CA LEU A 438 14.37 -1.85 -4.71
C LEU A 438 14.23 -2.24 -6.17
N LEU A 439 13.70 -3.43 -6.45
CA LEU A 439 13.36 -3.88 -7.79
C LEU A 439 12.11 -3.17 -8.33
N ALA A 440 11.18 -2.80 -7.46
CA ALA A 440 10.06 -1.93 -7.82
C ALA A 440 10.53 -0.59 -8.40
N LEU A 441 11.56 0.03 -7.82
CA LEU A 441 12.21 1.22 -8.38
C LEU A 441 12.87 0.94 -9.74
N LEU A 442 13.63 -0.16 -9.83
CA LEU A 442 14.38 -0.50 -11.04
C LEU A 442 13.46 -0.78 -12.24
N THR A 443 12.26 -1.31 -11.99
CA THR A 443 11.26 -1.64 -13.01
C THR A 443 10.86 -0.44 -13.85
N HIS A 444 10.98 0.79 -13.34
CA HIS A 444 10.71 2.01 -14.11
C HIS A 444 11.69 2.25 -15.26
N VAL A 445 12.88 1.64 -15.20
CA VAL A 445 13.93 1.78 -16.21
C VAL A 445 14.15 0.46 -16.94
N TYR A 446 14.13 -0.66 -16.22
CA TYR A 446 14.41 -2.01 -16.71
C TYR A 446 13.31 -2.99 -16.28
N PRO A 447 12.08 -2.89 -16.82
CA PRO A 447 10.93 -3.64 -16.32
C PRO A 447 11.08 -5.16 -16.47
N ASP A 448 11.52 -5.63 -17.63
CA ASP A 448 11.65 -7.05 -17.90
C ASP A 448 12.74 -7.71 -17.05
N GLU A 449 13.88 -7.05 -16.89
CA GLU A 449 14.99 -7.57 -16.10
C GLU A 449 14.71 -7.52 -14.60
N ALA A 450 14.10 -6.45 -14.09
CA ALA A 450 13.76 -6.32 -12.68
C ALA A 450 12.72 -7.36 -12.26
N CYS A 451 11.68 -7.59 -13.08
CA CYS A 451 10.68 -8.62 -12.84
C CYS A 451 11.27 -10.04 -12.84
N ARG A 452 12.17 -10.35 -13.79
CA ARG A 452 12.86 -11.65 -13.84
C ARG A 452 13.76 -11.85 -12.62
N LEU A 453 14.60 -10.87 -12.31
CA LEU A 453 15.47 -10.93 -11.13
C LEU A 453 14.68 -11.11 -9.85
N PHE A 454 13.51 -10.47 -9.72
CA PHE A 454 12.66 -10.67 -8.55
C PHE A 454 12.24 -12.14 -8.43
N LYS A 455 11.67 -12.73 -9.49
CA LYS A 455 11.28 -14.16 -9.49
C LYS A 455 12.46 -15.06 -9.11
N ASP A 456 13.61 -14.84 -9.73
CA ASP A 456 14.82 -15.65 -9.50
C ASP A 456 15.39 -15.47 -8.08
N SER A 457 15.13 -14.33 -7.44
CA SER A 457 15.58 -14.05 -6.07
C SER A 457 14.67 -14.61 -4.99
N LEU A 458 13.42 -14.95 -5.32
CA LEU A 458 12.48 -15.48 -4.34
C LEU A 458 12.83 -16.94 -3.98
N THR A 459 12.62 -17.29 -2.72
CA THR A 459 12.75 -18.67 -2.26
C THR A 459 11.38 -19.25 -1.99
N GLU A 460 11.06 -20.38 -2.63
CA GLU A 460 9.85 -21.14 -2.32
C GLU A 460 9.99 -21.81 -0.94
N LEU A 461 8.95 -21.69 -0.11
CA LEU A 461 8.87 -22.28 1.21
C LEU A 461 8.28 -23.68 1.09
N ASN A 462 9.06 -24.70 1.43
CA ASN A 462 8.68 -26.12 1.31
C ASN A 462 8.00 -26.69 2.55
#